data_AF-A0A067D857-F1
#
_entry.id   AF-A0A067D857-F1
#
_cell.length_a   1.000
_cell.length_b   1.000
_cell.length_c   1.000
_cell.angle_alpha   90.00
_cell.angle_beta   90.00
_cell.angle_gamma   90.00
#
_symmetry.space_group_name_H-M   'P 1'
#
loop_
_entity.id
_entity.type
_entity.pdbx_description
1 polymer ?
#
loop_
_entity_poly.entity_id
_entity_poly.type
_entity_poly.pdbx_seq_one_letter_code
_entity_poly.pdbx_strand_id
1 'polypeptide(L)'
;MQNPFNYSLFNSPQTQKPQIRTQTTQIREAETLTITGPTQLSGHVPISGSKNSSLCLLAATLLCSNSCLLHNVPTGLSDTKTMLSILRLLGAKIEFNERNKEILVNTDGVGRAEPCLGEMRKIRGGFFVIGPLLARFGEAVVGLPGGCDIGERPVDLYVRGLRALGAAVEI
;
A
#
# COMPACT_ATOMS: atom_id res chain seq x y z
N MET A 1 0.95 80.31 -6.00
CA MET A 1 0.13 79.48 -5.09
C MET A 1 -0.70 78.55 -5.96
N GLN A 2 -0.25 77.31 -6.10
CA GLN A 2 -0.85 76.10 -5.49
C GLN A 2 -2.17 75.65 -6.13
N ASN A 3 -2.07 74.56 -6.91
CA ASN A 3 -3.07 73.50 -7.09
C ASN A 3 -3.39 72.88 -5.70
N PRO A 4 -4.53 72.20 -5.39
CA PRO A 4 -5.01 71.01 -6.13
C PRO A 4 -6.53 70.66 -6.02
N PHE A 5 -7.05 69.76 -6.87
CA PHE A 5 -7.66 68.47 -6.48
C PHE A 5 -8.23 67.70 -7.68
N ASN A 6 -7.83 66.42 -7.73
CA ASN A 6 -8.08 65.35 -8.69
C ASN A 6 -9.52 64.83 -8.77
N TYR A 7 -9.90 64.25 -9.93
CA TYR A 7 -10.57 62.94 -10.13
C TYR A 7 -10.50 62.60 -11.65
N SER A 8 -9.58 61.73 -12.12
CA SER A 8 -9.77 60.28 -12.45
C SER A 8 -10.68 60.02 -13.69
N LEU A 9 -10.32 59.29 -14.75
CA LEU A 9 -10.16 57.82 -14.82
C LEU A 9 -9.78 57.38 -16.27
N PHE A 10 -9.23 56.16 -16.38
CA PHE A 10 -8.88 55.36 -17.57
C PHE A 10 -7.40 55.38 -18.02
N ASN A 11 -6.55 54.75 -17.21
CA ASN A 11 -5.38 54.04 -17.70
C ASN A 11 -5.81 52.65 -18.17
N SER A 12 -5.54 52.32 -19.43
CA SER A 12 -5.65 50.96 -19.97
C SER A 12 -4.60 50.05 -19.32
N PRO A 13 -4.95 48.80 -18.96
CA PRO A 13 -4.07 47.90 -18.24
C PRO A 13 -2.88 47.46 -19.10
N GLN A 14 -1.67 47.62 -18.57
CA GLN A 14 -0.50 46.92 -19.06
C GLN A 14 -0.68 45.41 -18.84
N THR A 15 -0.78 44.65 -19.92
CA THR A 15 -0.73 43.19 -19.88
C THR A 15 0.67 42.75 -19.47
N GLN A 16 0.88 42.50 -18.17
CA GLN A 16 1.99 41.69 -17.69
C GLN A 16 1.81 40.27 -18.25
N LYS A 17 2.73 39.86 -19.12
CA LYS A 17 2.81 38.45 -19.56
C LYS A 17 3.02 37.58 -18.31
N PRO A 18 2.23 36.52 -18.10
CA PRO A 18 2.46 35.60 -16.99
C PRO A 18 3.83 34.92 -17.21
N GLN A 19 4.75 35.13 -16.27
CA GLN A 19 5.95 34.30 -16.17
C GLN A 19 5.52 32.91 -15.74
N ILE A 20 5.40 32.00 -16.70
CA ILE A 20 5.26 30.57 -16.45
C ILE A 20 6.57 30.13 -15.80
N ARG A 21 6.54 29.99 -14.47
CA ARG A 21 7.59 29.33 -13.69
C ARG A 21 7.56 27.86 -14.08
N THR A 22 8.35 27.49 -15.09
CA THR A 22 8.65 26.10 -15.42
C THR A 22 9.26 25.46 -14.18
N GLN A 23 8.44 24.74 -13.41
CA GLN A 23 8.94 23.82 -12.41
C GLN A 23 9.62 22.69 -13.18
N THR A 24 10.94 22.73 -13.26
CA THR A 24 11.74 21.63 -13.75
C THR A 24 11.44 20.42 -12.88
N THR A 25 10.61 19.51 -13.38
CA THR A 25 10.39 18.21 -12.76
C THR A 25 11.74 17.51 -12.73
N GLN A 26 12.35 17.42 -11.55
CA GLN A 26 13.54 16.58 -11.37
C GLN A 26 13.11 15.14 -11.64
N ILE A 27 13.47 14.63 -12.82
CA ILE A 27 13.34 13.22 -13.16
C ILE A 27 14.30 12.50 -12.22
N ARG A 28 13.76 11.73 -11.27
CA ARG A 28 14.59 10.83 -10.45
C ARG A 28 15.20 9.82 -11.41
N GLU A 29 16.53 9.82 -11.53
CA GLU A 29 17.24 8.77 -12.26
C GLU A 29 16.87 7.40 -11.67
N ALA A 30 16.58 6.44 -12.54
CA ALA A 30 16.20 5.10 -12.10
C ALA A 30 17.38 4.44 -11.37
N GLU A 31 17.11 3.80 -10.24
CA GLU A 31 18.11 2.99 -9.55
C GLU A 31 18.56 1.85 -10.48
N THR A 32 19.87 1.74 -10.72
CA THR A 32 20.45 0.70 -11.58
C THR A 32 21.45 -0.14 -10.80
N LEU A 33 21.55 -1.42 -11.16
CA LEU A 33 22.56 -2.34 -10.64
C LEU A 33 23.57 -2.62 -11.76
N THR A 34 24.82 -2.19 -11.55
CA THR A 34 25.93 -2.49 -12.47
C THR A 34 26.66 -3.76 -12.01
N ILE A 35 26.72 -4.76 -12.88
CA ILE A 35 27.35 -6.06 -12.60
C ILE A 35 28.55 -6.24 -13.52
N THR A 36 29.73 -6.50 -12.96
CA THR A 36 30.96 -6.79 -13.71
C THR A 36 31.25 -8.29 -13.65
N GLY A 37 31.61 -8.89 -14.78
CA GLY A 37 31.92 -10.32 -14.89
C GLY A 37 32.92 -10.61 -16.02
N PRO A 38 33.18 -11.90 -16.32
CA PRO A 38 32.59 -13.10 -15.72
C PRO A 38 33.17 -13.43 -14.33
N THR A 39 32.35 -13.91 -13.39
CA THR A 39 32.80 -14.35 -12.06
C THR A 39 31.96 -15.54 -11.59
N GLN A 40 32.62 -16.57 -11.06
CA GLN A 40 31.93 -17.73 -10.46
C GLN A 40 31.48 -17.37 -9.04
N LEU A 41 30.19 -17.60 -8.74
CA LEU A 41 29.68 -17.44 -7.39
C LEU A 41 30.18 -18.59 -6.49
N SER A 42 30.71 -18.24 -5.31
CA SER A 42 31.15 -19.20 -4.29
C SER A 42 30.91 -18.62 -2.90
N GLY A 43 30.35 -19.42 -1.98
CA GLY A 43 30.03 -19.00 -0.61
C GLY A 43 28.67 -19.49 -0.14
N HIS A 44 28.23 -18.98 1.02
CA HIS A 44 26.94 -19.30 1.64
C HIS A 44 26.10 -18.03 1.77
N VAL A 45 24.80 -18.12 1.47
CA VAL A 45 23.85 -17.01 1.63
C VAL A 45 22.66 -17.50 2.46
N PRO A 46 22.30 -16.82 3.56
CA PRO A 46 21.11 -17.15 4.32
C PRO A 46 19.85 -16.81 3.50
N ILE A 47 18.89 -17.73 3.46
CA ILE A 47 17.62 -17.52 2.75
C ILE A 47 16.60 -16.86 3.69
N SER A 48 16.08 -15.72 3.26
CA SER A 48 14.98 -15.03 3.94
C SER A 48 13.68 -15.83 3.84
N GLY A 49 12.75 -15.62 4.77
CA GLY A 49 11.43 -16.23 4.68
C GLY A 49 10.63 -15.84 3.43
N SER A 50 9.60 -16.63 3.14
CA SER A 50 8.79 -16.48 1.93
C SER A 50 7.81 -15.31 2.04
N LYS A 51 8.02 -14.28 1.21
CA LYS A 51 7.12 -13.13 1.08
C LYS A 51 5.67 -13.56 0.87
N ASN A 52 5.39 -14.46 -0.08
CA ASN A 52 4.02 -14.84 -0.45
C ASN A 52 3.31 -15.56 0.70
N SER A 53 4.03 -16.41 1.44
CA SER A 53 3.47 -17.05 2.65
C SER A 53 3.21 -16.01 3.74
N SER A 54 4.16 -15.10 3.98
CA SER A 54 4.01 -14.04 4.97
C SER A 54 2.82 -13.13 4.70
N LEU A 55 2.54 -12.76 3.45
CA LEU A 55 1.38 -11.92 3.12
C LEU A 55 0.05 -12.59 3.51
N CYS A 56 -0.11 -13.88 3.22
CA CYS A 56 -1.29 -14.64 3.60
C CYS A 56 -1.41 -14.78 5.12
N LEU A 57 -0.31 -15.11 5.80
CA LEU A 57 -0.29 -15.26 7.27
C LEU A 57 -0.59 -13.94 7.98
N LEU A 58 -0.02 -12.83 7.50
CA LEU A 58 -0.32 -11.49 8.01
C LEU A 58 -1.80 -11.16 7.87
N ALA A 59 -2.42 -11.38 6.71
CA ALA A 59 -3.86 -11.19 6.55
C ALA A 59 -4.68 -12.12 7.47
N ALA A 60 -4.26 -13.38 7.63
CA ALA A 60 -4.94 -14.36 8.49
C ALA A 60 -4.94 -13.98 9.98
N THR A 61 -3.99 -13.15 10.45
CA THR A 61 -4.00 -12.63 11.84
C THR A 61 -5.28 -11.87 12.20
N LEU A 62 -6.02 -11.36 11.21
CA LEU A 62 -7.33 -10.74 11.43
C LEU A 62 -8.36 -11.73 11.97
N LEU A 63 -8.19 -13.03 11.78
CA LEU A 63 -9.09 -14.07 12.30
C LEU A 63 -8.82 -14.44 13.76
N CYS A 64 -7.68 -14.00 14.32
CA CYS A 64 -7.24 -14.41 15.65
C CYS A 64 -7.74 -13.46 16.73
N SER A 65 -8.15 -14.01 17.87
CA SER A 65 -8.65 -13.29 19.05
C SER A 65 -7.54 -12.86 20.02
N ASN A 66 -6.28 -13.17 19.71
CA ASN A 66 -5.08 -12.91 20.51
C ASN A 66 -3.95 -12.43 19.60
N SER A 67 -2.90 -11.88 20.18
CA SER A 67 -1.69 -11.52 19.45
C SER A 67 -1.03 -12.74 18.76
N CYS A 68 -0.69 -12.59 17.49
CA CYS A 68 0.04 -13.59 16.71
C CYS A 68 1.53 -13.23 16.64
N LEU A 69 2.39 -14.15 17.07
CA LEU A 69 3.84 -14.03 16.87
C LEU A 69 4.23 -14.74 15.57
N LEU A 70 4.74 -14.00 14.60
CA LEU A 70 5.21 -14.53 13.32
C LEU A 70 6.73 -14.46 13.24
N HIS A 71 7.36 -15.60 12.93
CA HIS A 71 8.80 -15.71 12.77
C HIS A 71 9.22 -15.65 11.30
N ASN A 72 10.43 -15.18 11.04
CA ASN A 72 11.07 -15.21 9.73
C ASN A 72 10.26 -14.50 8.62
N VAL A 73 9.59 -13.39 8.95
CA VAL A 73 8.88 -12.56 7.97
C VAL A 73 9.89 -11.59 7.31
N PRO A 74 9.99 -11.53 5.97
CA PRO A 74 10.92 -10.63 5.29
C PRO A 74 10.41 -9.18 5.31
N THR A 75 10.70 -8.44 6.39
CA THR A 75 10.24 -7.04 6.63
C THR A 75 10.85 -6.02 5.68
N GLY A 76 11.99 -6.31 5.05
CA GLY A 76 12.67 -5.40 4.13
C GLY A 76 11.92 -5.13 2.82
N LEU A 77 11.01 -6.02 2.43
CA LEU A 77 10.31 -5.99 1.15
C LEU A 77 9.14 -4.99 1.14
N SER A 78 8.93 -4.32 0.00
CA SER A 78 7.82 -3.38 -0.21
C SER A 78 6.46 -4.00 0.11
N ASP A 79 6.20 -5.21 -0.39
CA ASP A 79 4.89 -5.84 -0.23
C ASP A 79 4.57 -6.15 1.22
N THR A 80 5.57 -6.67 1.97
CA THR A 80 5.41 -6.93 3.40
C THR A 80 5.09 -5.63 4.13
N LYS A 81 5.82 -4.55 3.84
CA LYS A 81 5.58 -3.22 4.43
C LYS A 81 4.18 -2.71 4.12
N THR A 82 3.70 -2.87 2.89
CA THR A 82 2.35 -2.47 2.50
C THR A 82 1.29 -3.29 3.24
N MET A 83 1.43 -4.61 3.35
CA MET A 83 0.48 -5.43 4.11
C MET A 83 0.43 -5.02 5.59
N LEU A 84 1.60 -4.77 6.20
CA LEU A 84 1.67 -4.26 7.57
C LEU A 84 1.01 -2.88 7.71
N SER A 85 1.14 -2.02 6.69
CA SER A 85 0.46 -0.72 6.63
C SER A 85 -1.07 -0.88 6.58
N ILE A 86 -1.58 -1.79 5.73
CA ILE A 86 -3.02 -2.13 5.66
C ILE A 86 -3.54 -2.54 7.03
N LEU A 87 -2.85 -3.48 7.70
CA LEU A 87 -3.24 -3.96 9.03
C LEU A 87 -3.21 -2.85 10.08
N ARG A 88 -2.20 -1.97 10.08
CA ARG A 88 -2.15 -0.82 11.00
C ARG A 88 -3.31 0.15 10.78
N LEU A 89 -3.61 0.49 9.53
CA LEU A 89 -4.70 1.41 9.19
C LEU A 89 -6.08 0.84 9.54
N LEU A 90 -6.22 -0.49 9.53
CA LEU A 90 -7.40 -1.19 10.05
C LEU A 90 -7.52 -1.10 11.58
N GLY A 91 -6.42 -0.87 12.30
CA GLY A 91 -6.37 -0.74 13.76
C GLY A 91 -5.46 -1.76 14.47
N ALA A 92 -4.75 -2.60 13.72
CA ALA A 92 -3.84 -3.57 14.33
C ALA A 92 -2.61 -2.89 14.93
N LYS A 93 -2.17 -3.36 16.11
CA LYS A 93 -0.90 -2.99 16.72
C LYS A 93 0.16 -4.00 16.28
N ILE A 94 1.29 -3.49 15.80
CA ILE A 94 2.36 -4.32 15.22
C ILE A 94 3.69 -3.91 15.83
N GLU A 95 4.33 -4.85 16.49
CA GLU A 95 5.65 -4.70 17.10
C GLU A 95 6.67 -5.58 16.36
N PHE A 96 7.91 -5.09 16.24
CA PHE A 96 9.00 -5.82 15.61
C PHE A 96 10.10 -6.09 16.61
N ASN A 97 10.60 -7.32 16.60
CA ASN A 97 11.84 -7.67 17.23
C ASN A 97 12.85 -8.05 16.14
N GLU A 98 13.62 -7.06 15.71
CA GLU A 98 14.62 -7.20 14.65
C GLU A 98 15.72 -8.21 15.02
N ARG A 99 16.07 -8.30 16.31
CA ARG A 99 17.10 -9.24 16.80
C ARG A 99 16.68 -10.70 16.55
N ASN A 100 15.41 -11.01 16.77
CA ASN A 100 14.87 -12.36 16.63
C ASN A 100 14.16 -12.60 15.28
N LYS A 101 14.04 -11.58 14.42
CA LYS A 101 13.26 -11.61 13.17
C LYS A 101 11.79 -12.00 13.41
N GLU A 102 11.20 -11.38 14.41
CA GLU A 102 9.84 -11.64 14.88
C GLU A 102 8.93 -10.43 14.68
N ILE A 103 7.67 -10.69 14.32
CA ILE A 103 6.60 -9.70 14.27
C ILE A 103 5.49 -10.14 15.20
N LEU A 104 5.13 -9.30 16.17
CA LEU A 104 3.95 -9.50 17.00
C LEU A 104 2.81 -8.66 16.43
N VAL A 105 1.70 -9.29 16.06
CA VAL A 105 0.52 -8.64 15.49
C VAL A 105 -0.66 -8.83 16.42
N ASN A 106 -1.17 -7.75 17.01
CA ASN A 106 -2.40 -7.73 17.78
C ASN A 106 -3.51 -7.05 16.94
N THR A 107 -4.61 -7.75 16.70
CA THR A 107 -5.72 -7.25 15.88
C THR A 107 -6.96 -6.89 16.72
N ASP A 108 -6.86 -6.80 18.04
CA ASP A 108 -8.01 -6.51 18.92
C ASP A 108 -8.58 -5.10 18.70
N GLY A 109 -7.71 -4.16 18.29
CA GLY A 109 -8.08 -2.79 17.94
C GLY A 109 -8.67 -2.63 16.54
N VAL A 110 -8.78 -3.70 15.74
CA VAL A 110 -9.38 -3.63 14.39
C VAL A 110 -10.90 -3.53 14.53
N GLY A 111 -11.43 -2.35 14.20
CA GLY A 111 -12.85 -2.02 14.39
C GLY A 111 -13.61 -1.66 13.11
N ARG A 112 -13.03 -1.90 11.92
CA ARG A 112 -13.65 -1.61 10.63
C ARG A 112 -13.37 -2.73 9.63
N ALA A 113 -14.30 -2.93 8.70
CA ALA A 113 -14.20 -3.90 7.61
C ALA A 113 -13.76 -3.28 6.26
N GLU A 114 -13.31 -2.03 6.29
CA GLU A 114 -12.88 -1.27 5.11
C GLU A 114 -11.38 -0.90 5.22
N PRO A 115 -10.47 -1.67 4.61
CA PRO A 115 -9.05 -1.34 4.51
C PRO A 115 -8.81 -0.10 3.63
N CYS A 116 -7.69 0.58 3.87
CA CYS A 116 -7.30 1.76 3.09
C CYS A 116 -7.06 1.40 1.62
N LEU A 117 -7.95 1.90 0.75
CA LEU A 117 -7.92 1.68 -0.69
C LEU A 117 -6.59 2.04 -1.35
N GLY A 118 -5.95 3.12 -0.90
CA GLY A 118 -4.65 3.57 -1.41
C GLY A 118 -3.53 2.57 -1.13
N GLU A 119 -3.51 1.92 0.04
CA GLU A 119 -2.53 0.89 0.35
C GLU A 119 -2.83 -0.42 -0.39
N MET A 120 -4.11 -0.81 -0.47
CA MET A 120 -4.51 -2.03 -1.16
C MET A 120 -4.08 -2.06 -2.62
N ARG A 121 -4.18 -0.93 -3.33
CA ARG A 121 -3.82 -0.88 -4.75
C ARG A 121 -2.31 -0.98 -5.02
N LYS A 122 -1.45 -0.74 -4.01
CA LYS A 122 0.00 -0.82 -4.17
C LYS A 122 0.49 -2.25 -4.38
N ILE A 123 -0.22 -3.24 -3.83
CA ILE A 123 0.12 -4.65 -4.00
C ILE A 123 -1.11 -5.48 -4.32
N ARG A 124 -0.99 -6.38 -5.28
CA ARG A 124 -2.08 -7.34 -5.57
C ARG A 124 -2.43 -8.21 -4.36
N GLY A 125 -1.43 -8.55 -3.54
CA GLY A 125 -1.61 -9.33 -2.30
C GLY A 125 -2.40 -8.59 -1.21
N GLY A 126 -2.64 -7.27 -1.34
CA GLY A 126 -3.49 -6.52 -0.44
C GLY A 126 -4.93 -7.06 -0.41
N PHE A 127 -5.36 -7.71 -1.50
CA PHE A 127 -6.68 -8.32 -1.60
C PHE A 127 -6.88 -9.51 -0.64
N PHE A 128 -5.82 -10.09 -0.07
CA PHE A 128 -5.93 -11.25 0.84
C PHE A 128 -6.70 -10.95 2.13
N VAL A 129 -6.88 -9.68 2.51
CA VAL A 129 -7.65 -9.30 3.70
C VAL A 129 -9.17 -9.48 3.54
N ILE A 130 -9.70 -9.60 2.31
CA ILE A 130 -11.16 -9.70 2.07
C ILE A 130 -11.79 -10.88 2.83
N GLY A 131 -11.16 -12.06 2.77
CA GLY A 131 -11.68 -13.27 3.42
C GLY A 131 -11.70 -13.13 4.94
N PRO A 132 -10.55 -12.81 5.58
CA PRO A 132 -10.49 -12.59 7.02
C PRO A 132 -11.43 -11.49 7.53
N LEU A 133 -11.57 -10.37 6.81
CA LEU A 133 -12.48 -9.30 7.19
C LEU A 133 -13.93 -9.75 7.12
N LEU A 134 -14.33 -10.38 6.00
CA LEU A 134 -15.69 -10.88 5.83
C LEU A 134 -16.04 -11.92 6.89
N ALA A 135 -15.14 -12.86 7.18
CA ALA A 135 -15.37 -13.88 8.20
C ALA A 135 -15.46 -13.28 9.62
N ARG A 136 -14.71 -12.22 9.92
CA ARG A 136 -14.70 -11.58 11.23
C ARG A 136 -15.88 -10.63 11.46
N PHE A 137 -16.24 -9.84 10.45
CA PHE A 137 -17.22 -8.77 10.58
C PHE A 137 -18.58 -9.10 9.95
N GLY A 138 -18.68 -10.15 9.13
CA GLY A 138 -19.87 -10.47 8.33
C GLY A 138 -20.01 -9.60 7.07
N GLU A 139 -19.17 -8.58 6.93
CA GLU A 139 -19.08 -7.68 5.78
C GLU A 139 -17.62 -7.33 5.48
N ALA A 140 -17.34 -6.88 4.26
CA ALA A 140 -16.04 -6.32 3.88
C ALA A 140 -16.18 -5.43 2.64
N VAL A 141 -15.61 -4.22 2.68
CA VAL A 141 -15.54 -3.31 1.53
C VAL A 141 -14.08 -3.16 1.15
N VAL A 142 -13.70 -3.70 -0.01
CA VAL A 142 -12.29 -3.74 -0.43
C VAL A 142 -12.09 -3.15 -1.81
N GLY A 143 -10.90 -2.60 -2.03
CA GLY A 143 -10.49 -2.17 -3.36
C GLY A 143 -10.19 -3.34 -4.28
N LEU A 144 -10.69 -3.27 -5.51
CA LEU A 144 -10.20 -4.14 -6.58
C LEU A 144 -8.69 -3.91 -6.78
N PRO A 145 -7.89 -4.98 -6.96
CA PRO A 145 -6.49 -4.84 -7.32
C PRO A 145 -6.39 -4.10 -8.66
N GLY A 146 -5.40 -3.21 -8.78
CA GLY A 146 -5.15 -2.48 -10.01
C GLY A 146 -4.65 -3.38 -11.16
N GLY A 147 -4.43 -2.77 -12.32
CA GLY A 147 -3.75 -3.40 -13.45
C GLY A 147 -2.36 -3.89 -13.06
N CYS A 148 -1.92 -4.99 -13.66
CA CYS A 148 -0.63 -5.60 -13.41
C CYS A 148 0.09 -5.74 -14.75
N ASP A 149 1.32 -5.22 -14.85
CA ASP A 149 2.13 -5.27 -16.08
C ASP A 149 2.48 -6.70 -16.51
N ILE A 150 2.33 -7.67 -15.60
CA ILE A 150 2.54 -9.11 -15.86
C ILE A 150 1.40 -9.69 -16.71
N GLY A 151 0.23 -9.05 -16.72
CA GLY A 151 -0.94 -9.48 -17.48
C GLY A 151 -2.24 -9.46 -16.66
N GLU A 152 -3.34 -9.79 -17.33
CA GLU A 152 -4.65 -9.86 -16.69
C GLU A 152 -4.68 -10.96 -15.64
N ARG A 153 -5.11 -10.56 -14.45
CA ARG A 153 -5.32 -11.47 -13.34
C ARG A 153 -6.64 -11.02 -12.70
N PRO A 154 -7.78 -11.53 -13.16
CA PRO A 154 -9.08 -11.15 -12.61
C PRO A 154 -9.26 -11.65 -11.17
N VAL A 155 -10.32 -11.17 -10.51
CA VAL A 155 -10.75 -11.61 -9.18
C VAL A 155 -12.05 -12.43 -9.23
N ASP A 156 -12.45 -12.90 -10.41
CA ASP A 156 -13.67 -13.67 -10.63
C ASP A 156 -13.74 -14.94 -9.76
N LEU A 157 -12.60 -15.59 -9.51
CA LEU A 157 -12.52 -16.75 -8.61
C LEU A 157 -12.83 -16.39 -7.16
N TYR A 158 -12.40 -15.21 -6.69
CA TYR A 158 -12.77 -14.73 -5.36
C TYR A 158 -14.27 -14.46 -5.27
N VAL A 159 -14.83 -13.78 -6.28
CA VAL A 159 -16.27 -13.46 -6.34
C VAL A 159 -17.10 -14.74 -6.34
N ARG A 160 -16.76 -15.72 -7.19
CA ARG A 160 -17.45 -17.01 -7.25
C ARG A 160 -17.31 -17.79 -5.94
N GLY A 161 -16.11 -17.84 -5.37
CA GLY A 161 -15.85 -18.54 -4.12
C GLY A 161 -16.64 -17.94 -2.95
N LEU A 162 -16.64 -16.62 -2.79
CA LEU A 162 -17.38 -15.94 -1.74
C LEU A 162 -18.90 -16.12 -1.89
N ARG A 163 -19.44 -16.02 -3.11
CA ARG A 163 -20.86 -16.31 -3.39
C ARG A 163 -21.23 -17.75 -3.08
N ALA A 164 -20.36 -18.71 -3.42
CA ALA A 164 -20.57 -20.12 -3.10
C ALA A 164 -20.56 -20.40 -1.58
N LEU A 165 -19.88 -19.55 -0.80
CA LEU A 165 -19.90 -19.57 0.66
C LEU A 165 -21.09 -18.80 1.28
N GLY A 166 -22.01 -18.28 0.45
CA GLY A 166 -23.23 -17.59 0.89
C GLY A 166 -23.11 -16.07 1.02
N ALA A 167 -21.98 -15.48 0.64
CA ALA A 167 -21.82 -14.02 0.68
C ALA A 167 -22.56 -13.35 -0.49
N ALA A 168 -23.24 -12.23 -0.21
CA ALA A 168 -23.67 -11.30 -1.24
C ALA A 168 -22.44 -10.48 -1.69
N VAL A 169 -22.18 -10.46 -3.01
CA VAL A 169 -20.99 -9.77 -3.57
C VAL A 169 -21.43 -8.84 -4.69
N GLU A 170 -21.14 -7.55 -4.52
CA GLU A 170 -21.33 -6.46 -5.48
C GLU A 170 -19.96 -5.88 -5.86
N ILE A 171 -19.80 -5.44 -7.11
CA ILE A 171 -18.53 -4.97 -7.68
C ILE A 171 -18.73 -3.60 -8.31
#